data_AF-A0A959SD31-F1
#
_entry.id   AF-A0A959SD31-F1
#
_cell.length_a   1.000
_cell.length_b   1.000
_cell.length_c   1.000
_cell.angle_alpha   90.00
_cell.angle_beta   90.00
_cell.angle_gamma   90.00
#
_symmetry.space_group_name_H-M   'P 1'
#
loop_
_entity.id
_entity.type
_entity.pdbx_description
1 polymer ?
#
loop_
_entity_poly.entity_id
_entity_poly.type
_entity_poly.pdbx_seq_one_letter_code
_entity_poly.pdbx_strand_id
1 'polypeptide(L)'
;MGRRAIATLMLLATLSVIGVVVIQLLWLQQASRYREEQVELNREQGVQLEKQFNDRVVMALTDVTEQILSITKDPTDLFDAVKQVRPNYFAVSINDTVHPYLLEAMLRKEFSRRNIQEDFEYGIYDCFTDSIVYGNYVSVDSADTDTVAHSQLQKLDKDGHYFGVYFPRRRSTLWEEETGT
;
A
#
# COMPACT_ATOMS: atom_id res chain seq x y z
N MET A 1 -8.84 -71.08 -23.59
CA MET A 1 -9.03 -70.12 -22.48
C MET A 1 -10.52 -69.83 -22.31
N GLY A 2 -11.08 -70.03 -21.12
CA GLY A 2 -12.52 -70.00 -20.93
C GLY A 2 -13.09 -68.58 -21.03
N ARG A 3 -14.15 -68.38 -21.83
CA ARG A 3 -14.87 -67.09 -22.00
C ARG A 3 -15.18 -66.37 -20.68
N ARG A 4 -15.39 -67.13 -19.61
CA ARG A 4 -15.64 -66.61 -18.25
C ARG A 4 -14.43 -65.88 -17.65
N ALA A 5 -13.21 -66.36 -17.90
CA ALA A 5 -11.98 -65.72 -17.42
C ALA A 5 -11.73 -64.36 -18.08
N ILE A 6 -12.06 -64.24 -19.38
CA ILE A 6 -11.95 -62.96 -20.12
C ILE A 6 -13.00 -61.96 -19.61
N ALA A 7 -14.23 -62.42 -19.38
CA ALA A 7 -15.31 -61.58 -18.84
C ALA A 7 -15.01 -61.07 -17.42
N THR A 8 -14.45 -61.91 -16.53
CA THR A 8 -14.04 -61.47 -15.20
C THR A 8 -12.90 -60.46 -15.23
N LEU A 9 -11.96 -60.62 -16.17
CA LEU A 9 -10.83 -59.69 -16.32
C LEU A 9 -11.30 -58.32 -16.84
N MET A 10 -12.22 -58.30 -17.81
CA MET A 10 -12.85 -57.05 -18.27
C MET A 10 -13.64 -56.36 -17.16
N LEU A 11 -14.40 -57.11 -16.36
CA LEU A 11 -15.18 -56.55 -15.25
C LEU A 11 -14.29 -55.93 -14.18
N LEU A 12 -13.18 -56.61 -13.82
CA LEU A 12 -12.20 -56.09 -12.87
C LEU A 12 -11.55 -54.80 -13.39
N ALA A 13 -11.20 -54.75 -14.68
CA ALA A 13 -10.61 -53.58 -15.31
C ALA A 13 -11.57 -52.38 -15.28
N THR A 14 -12.85 -52.59 -15.63
CA THR A 14 -13.86 -51.53 -15.56
C THR A 14 -14.08 -51.01 -14.14
N LEU A 15 -14.11 -51.90 -13.14
CA LEU A 15 -14.25 -51.53 -11.74
C LEU A 15 -13.05 -50.71 -11.25
N SER A 16 -11.85 -51.08 -11.69
CA SER A 16 -10.61 -50.36 -11.36
C SER A 16 -10.63 -48.94 -11.92
N VAL A 17 -11.03 -48.75 -13.19
CA VAL A 17 -11.13 -47.41 -13.81
C VAL A 17 -12.15 -46.54 -13.08
N ILE A 18 -13.33 -47.09 -12.73
CA ILE A 18 -14.35 -46.37 -11.96
C ILE A 18 -13.81 -45.95 -10.60
N GLY A 19 -13.09 -46.82 -9.90
CA GLY A 19 -12.48 -46.51 -8.61
C GLY A 19 -11.51 -45.33 -8.69
N VAL A 20 -10.67 -45.28 -9.72
CA VAL A 20 -9.73 -44.16 -9.94
C VAL A 20 -10.48 -42.85 -10.18
N VAL A 21 -11.53 -42.85 -11.01
CA VAL A 21 -12.33 -41.65 -11.30
C VAL A 21 -13.03 -41.11 -10.05
N VAL A 22 -13.61 -41.98 -9.21
CA VAL A 22 -14.25 -41.57 -7.96
C VAL A 22 -13.24 -40.90 -7.02
N ILE A 23 -12.06 -41.48 -6.87
CA ILE A 23 -10.99 -40.90 -6.05
C ILE A 23 -10.61 -39.51 -6.58
N GLN A 24 -10.43 -39.36 -7.90
CA GLN A 24 -10.11 -38.07 -8.53
C GLN A 24 -11.18 -37.00 -8.25
N LEU A 25 -12.47 -37.35 -8.30
CA LEU A 25 -13.57 -36.42 -8.01
C LEU A 25 -13.60 -35.97 -6.54
N LEU A 26 -13.33 -36.88 -5.60
CA LEU A 26 -13.26 -36.56 -4.18
C LEU A 26 -12.11 -35.58 -3.87
N TRP A 27 -10.92 -35.82 -4.44
CA TRP A 27 -9.79 -34.91 -4.29
C TRP A 27 -10.04 -33.54 -4.92
N LEU A 28 -10.75 -33.47 -6.05
CA LEU A 28 -11.06 -32.20 -6.72
C LEU A 28 -12.00 -31.32 -5.86
N GLN A 29 -13.05 -31.91 -5.29
CA GLN A 29 -13.97 -31.20 -4.38
C GLN A 29 -13.30 -30.79 -3.06
N GLN A 30 -12.30 -31.53 -2.63
CA GLN A 30 -11.51 -31.16 -1.45
C GLN A 30 -10.51 -30.03 -1.79
N ALA A 31 -9.87 -30.10 -2.96
CA ALA A 31 -8.92 -29.10 -3.42
C ALA A 31 -9.57 -27.73 -3.68
N SER A 32 -10.84 -27.68 -4.12
CA SER A 32 -11.55 -26.41 -4.31
C SER A 32 -11.75 -25.67 -2.98
N ARG A 33 -12.18 -26.38 -1.93
CA ARG A 33 -12.39 -25.80 -0.59
C ARG A 33 -11.10 -25.24 0.01
N TYR A 34 -9.98 -25.95 -0.12
CA TYR A 34 -8.68 -25.46 0.35
C TYR A 34 -8.17 -24.24 -0.43
N ARG A 35 -8.52 -24.10 -1.71
CA ARG A 35 -8.14 -22.94 -2.51
C ARG A 35 -8.88 -21.69 -2.05
N GLU A 36 -10.17 -21.80 -1.78
CA GLU A 36 -11.00 -20.67 -1.32
C GLU A 36 -10.49 -20.12 0.03
N GLU A 37 -10.25 -21.00 1.00
CA GLU A 37 -9.73 -20.63 2.33
C GLU A 37 -8.35 -19.94 2.24
N GLN A 38 -7.44 -20.47 1.42
CA GLN A 38 -6.12 -19.83 1.24
C GLN A 38 -6.22 -18.45 0.58
N VAL A 39 -7.17 -18.26 -0.33
CA VAL A 39 -7.36 -16.95 -0.98
C VAL A 39 -7.89 -15.92 0.04
N GLU A 40 -8.81 -16.32 0.92
CA GLU A 40 -9.32 -15.45 1.99
C GLU A 40 -8.21 -15.04 2.96
N LEU A 41 -7.43 -16.02 3.46
CA LEU A 41 -6.31 -15.76 4.35
C LEU A 41 -5.25 -14.82 3.73
N ASN A 42 -4.91 -15.01 2.45
CA ASN A 42 -3.97 -14.14 1.74
C ASN A 42 -4.50 -12.70 1.60
N ARG A 43 -5.81 -12.53 1.40
CA ARG A 43 -6.44 -11.20 1.36
C ARG A 43 -6.40 -10.52 2.72
N GLU A 44 -6.74 -11.23 3.79
CA GLU A 44 -6.67 -10.70 5.15
C GLU A 44 -5.25 -10.23 5.51
N GLN A 45 -4.24 -11.04 5.18
CA GLN A 45 -2.84 -10.68 5.37
C GLN A 45 -2.47 -9.42 4.58
N GLY A 46 -2.91 -9.31 3.31
CA GLY A 46 -2.71 -8.12 2.50
C GLY A 46 -3.30 -6.85 3.14
N VAL A 47 -4.53 -6.93 3.62
CA VAL A 47 -5.22 -5.81 4.32
C VAL A 47 -4.47 -5.40 5.59
N GLN A 48 -4.01 -6.36 6.38
CA GLN A 48 -3.24 -6.08 7.59
C GLN A 48 -1.90 -5.41 7.28
N LEU A 49 -1.20 -5.85 6.24
CA LEU A 49 0.06 -5.25 5.80
C LEU A 49 -0.14 -3.82 5.29
N GLU A 50 -1.24 -3.56 4.55
CA GLU A 50 -1.59 -2.21 4.13
C GLU A 50 -1.86 -1.29 5.33
N LYS A 51 -2.64 -1.76 6.30
CA LYS A 51 -2.91 -0.99 7.53
C LYS A 51 -1.63 -0.69 8.30
N GLN A 52 -0.78 -1.69 8.52
CA GLN A 52 0.49 -1.51 9.23
C GLN A 52 1.40 -0.49 8.53
N PHE A 53 1.44 -0.50 7.20
CA PHE A 53 2.18 0.50 6.45
C PHE A 53 1.60 1.89 6.66
N ASN A 54 0.29 2.06 6.51
CA ASN A 54 -0.38 3.35 6.69
C ASN A 54 -0.14 3.90 8.10
N ASP A 55 -0.27 3.07 9.13
CA ASP A 55 -0.01 3.45 10.52
C ASP A 55 1.45 3.91 10.70
N ARG A 56 2.43 3.23 10.09
CA ARG A 56 3.84 3.65 10.13
C ARG A 56 4.07 4.99 9.45
N VAL A 57 3.45 5.22 8.29
CA VAL A 57 3.56 6.49 7.57
C VAL A 57 2.93 7.61 8.38
N VAL A 58 1.71 7.41 8.90
CA VAL A 58 1.02 8.41 9.73
C VAL A 58 1.89 8.76 10.93
N MET A 59 2.41 7.78 11.66
CA MET A 59 3.29 8.06 12.79
C MET A 59 4.61 8.75 12.38
N ALA A 60 5.21 8.41 11.23
CA ALA A 60 6.39 9.15 10.72
C ALA A 60 6.05 10.62 10.47
N LEU A 61 4.95 10.87 9.79
CA LEU A 61 4.52 12.22 9.43
C LEU A 61 4.14 13.03 10.67
N THR A 62 3.54 12.41 11.67
CA THR A 62 3.26 13.04 12.97
C THR A 62 4.57 13.50 13.63
N ASP A 63 5.60 12.66 13.67
CA ASP A 63 6.89 13.00 14.27
C ASP A 63 7.67 14.06 13.47
N VAL A 64 7.53 14.07 12.14
CA VAL A 64 8.06 15.17 11.30
C VAL A 64 7.35 16.47 11.64
N THR A 65 6.02 16.43 11.80
CA THR A 65 5.21 17.60 12.17
C THR A 65 5.60 18.11 13.55
N GLU A 66 5.77 17.24 14.54
CA GLU A 66 6.23 17.60 15.88
C GLU A 66 7.62 18.26 15.83
N GLN A 67 8.54 17.73 15.02
CA GLN A 67 9.84 18.36 14.79
C GLN A 67 9.70 19.76 14.17
N ILE A 68 8.85 19.94 13.16
CA ILE A 68 8.58 21.25 12.55
C ILE A 68 8.02 22.23 13.59
N LEU A 69 6.97 21.85 14.32
CA LEU A 69 6.33 22.70 15.33
C LEU A 69 7.31 23.11 16.44
N SER A 70 8.20 22.20 16.85
CA SER A 70 9.24 22.49 17.84
C SER A 70 10.25 23.54 17.36
N ILE A 71 10.53 23.59 16.06
CA ILE A 71 11.44 24.55 15.44
C ILE A 71 10.75 25.90 15.25
N THR A 72 9.49 25.89 14.80
CA THR A 72 8.70 27.10 14.52
C THR A 72 8.09 27.71 15.79
N LYS A 73 8.12 27.00 16.93
CA LYS A 73 7.47 27.38 18.20
C LYS A 73 5.97 27.62 18.05
N ASP A 74 5.34 26.83 17.19
CA ASP A 74 3.92 26.95 16.87
C ASP A 74 3.07 26.18 17.91
N PRO A 75 2.07 26.82 18.55
CA PRO A 75 1.21 26.18 19.54
C PRO A 75 0.10 25.29 18.95
N THR A 76 0.12 25.01 17.65
CA THR A 76 -0.96 24.31 16.95
C THR A 76 -1.06 22.84 17.34
N ASP A 77 -2.30 22.37 17.43
CA ASP A 77 -2.63 21.04 17.89
C ASP A 77 -2.33 19.98 16.81
N LEU A 78 -1.61 18.93 17.19
CA LEU A 78 -1.20 17.84 16.29
C LEU A 78 -2.36 16.90 15.91
N PHE A 79 -3.49 17.02 16.62
CA PHE A 79 -4.54 16.00 16.65
C PHE A 79 -5.23 15.73 15.31
N ASP A 80 -5.08 16.60 14.30
CA ASP A 80 -5.64 16.42 12.95
C ASP A 80 -4.68 16.86 11.82
N ALA A 81 -3.39 16.96 12.12
CA ALA A 81 -2.41 17.48 11.16
C ALA A 81 -2.20 16.52 9.98
N VAL A 82 -2.15 15.20 10.23
CA VAL A 82 -1.84 14.19 9.22
C VAL A 82 -3.14 13.52 8.72
N LYS A 83 -3.43 13.63 7.43
CA LYS A 83 -4.57 12.97 6.79
C LYS A 83 -4.13 12.07 5.65
N GLN A 84 -4.62 10.84 5.64
CA GLN A 84 -4.54 9.96 4.48
C GLN A 84 -5.61 10.37 3.47
N VAL A 85 -5.19 10.88 2.31
CA VAL A 85 -6.09 11.36 1.25
C VAL A 85 -6.37 10.24 0.26
N ARG A 86 -5.34 9.44 -0.03
CA ARG A 86 -5.39 8.23 -0.86
C ARG A 86 -4.49 7.16 -0.24
N PRO A 87 -4.52 5.92 -0.73
CA PRO A 87 -3.78 4.82 -0.10
C PRO A 87 -2.27 5.04 -0.12
N ASN A 88 -1.83 5.70 -1.18
CA ASN A 88 -0.46 6.07 -1.45
C ASN A 88 -0.25 7.58 -1.37
N TYR A 89 -1.20 8.38 -0.84
CA TYR A 89 -1.05 9.84 -0.70
C TYR A 89 -1.52 10.35 0.65
N PHE A 90 -0.62 11.04 1.34
CA PHE A 90 -0.83 11.61 2.66
C PHE A 90 -0.59 13.11 2.59
N ALA A 91 -1.41 13.89 3.29
CA ALA A 91 -1.28 15.34 3.35
C ALA A 91 -1.22 15.79 4.80
N VAL A 92 -0.23 16.62 5.10
CA VAL A 92 0.03 17.15 6.44
C VAL A 92 -0.17 18.65 6.44
N SER A 93 -1.13 19.12 7.21
CA SER A 93 -1.40 20.55 7.37
C SER A 93 -0.31 21.19 8.25
N ILE A 94 0.19 22.35 7.81
CA ILE A 94 1.19 23.15 8.52
C ILE A 94 0.75 24.62 8.49
N ASN A 95 1.16 25.43 9.46
CA ASN A 95 0.79 26.85 9.45
C ASN A 95 1.81 27.75 8.75
N ASP A 96 3.04 27.27 8.59
CA ASP A 96 4.12 28.04 7.99
C ASP A 96 4.87 27.20 6.95
N THR A 97 5.49 27.88 5.99
CA THR A 97 6.19 27.25 4.88
C THR A 97 7.52 26.68 5.37
N VAL A 98 7.63 25.34 5.35
CA VAL A 98 8.87 24.64 5.71
C VAL A 98 9.85 24.68 4.56
N HIS A 99 11.13 24.88 4.87
CA HIS A 99 12.18 24.85 3.84
C HIS A 99 12.28 23.46 3.18
N PRO A 100 12.26 23.36 1.84
CA PRO A 100 12.13 22.08 1.14
C PRO A 100 13.19 21.03 1.48
N TYR A 101 14.45 21.43 1.58
CA TYR A 101 15.55 20.52 1.91
C TYR A 101 15.53 20.06 3.37
N LEU A 102 14.99 20.88 4.27
CA LEU A 102 14.82 20.49 5.67
C LEU A 102 13.72 19.44 5.79
N LEU A 103 12.60 19.64 5.09
CA LEU A 103 11.50 18.67 5.03
C LEU A 103 11.99 17.31 4.49
N GLU A 104 12.76 17.31 3.39
CA GLU A 104 13.32 16.07 2.83
C GLU A 104 14.18 15.32 3.86
N ALA A 105 15.09 16.03 4.53
CA ALA A 105 15.98 15.42 5.51
C ALA A 105 15.21 14.81 6.69
N MET A 106 14.16 15.49 7.17
CA MET A 106 13.29 14.98 8.23
C MET A 106 12.49 13.75 7.76
N LEU A 107 11.91 13.80 6.56
CA LEU A 107 11.17 12.68 5.98
C LEU A 107 12.07 11.44 5.81
N ARG A 108 13.26 11.60 5.21
CA ARG A 108 14.23 10.51 5.05
C ARG A 108 14.61 9.89 6.39
N LYS A 109 14.90 10.72 7.39
CA LYS A 109 15.26 10.27 8.72
C LYS A 109 14.13 9.48 9.38
N GLU A 110 12.92 10.01 9.37
CA GLU A 110 11.76 9.39 10.03
C GLU A 110 11.29 8.11 9.34
N PHE A 111 11.31 8.08 8.00
CA PHE A 111 10.99 6.88 7.22
C PHE A 111 12.02 5.78 7.41
N SER A 112 13.32 6.12 7.39
CA SER A 112 14.39 5.17 7.70
C SER A 112 14.26 4.62 9.12
N ARG A 113 13.99 5.48 10.11
CA ARG A 113 13.80 5.09 11.51
C ARG A 113 12.64 4.14 11.73
N ARG A 114 11.57 4.25 10.91
CA ARG A 114 10.37 3.41 10.97
C ARG A 114 10.38 2.25 9.97
N ASN A 115 11.51 2.00 9.31
CA ASN A 115 11.70 0.94 8.34
C ASN A 115 10.69 1.00 7.17
N ILE A 116 10.42 2.21 6.69
CA ILE A 116 9.64 2.47 5.48
C ILE A 116 10.65 2.55 4.33
N GLN A 117 10.86 1.42 3.64
CA GLN A 117 11.83 1.28 2.53
C GLN A 117 11.14 1.45 1.17
N GLU A 118 10.32 2.47 1.04
CA GLU A 118 9.61 2.78 -0.20
C GLU A 118 10.06 4.15 -0.69
N ASP A 119 10.26 4.26 -2.00
CA ASP A 119 10.50 5.55 -2.62
C ASP A 119 9.25 6.42 -2.47
N PHE A 120 9.48 7.71 -2.30
CA PHE A 120 8.40 8.66 -2.10
C PHE A 120 8.67 9.95 -2.85
N GLU A 121 7.60 10.60 -3.27
CA GLU A 121 7.60 11.98 -3.73
C GLU A 121 6.99 12.83 -2.62
N TYR A 122 7.56 14.00 -2.37
CA TYR A 122 6.94 14.97 -1.46
C TYR A 122 6.78 16.31 -2.17
N GLY A 123 5.83 17.11 -1.73
CA GLY A 123 5.72 18.48 -2.20
C GLY A 123 5.01 19.40 -1.23
N ILE A 124 5.26 20.69 -1.38
CA ILE A 124 4.85 21.73 -0.46
C ILE A 124 3.86 22.63 -1.18
N TYR A 125 2.68 22.77 -0.60
CA TYR A 125 1.63 23.66 -1.05
C TYR A 125 1.64 24.96 -0.25
N ASP A 126 1.60 26.07 -0.99
CA ASP A 126 1.52 27.42 -0.44
C ASP A 126 0.15 28.03 -0.77
N CYS A 127 -0.64 28.34 0.26
CA CYS A 127 -1.96 28.94 0.11
C CYS A 127 -1.92 30.42 -0.36
N PHE A 128 -0.80 31.13 -0.19
CA PHE A 128 -0.67 32.52 -0.66
C PHE A 128 -0.50 32.59 -2.18
N THR A 129 0.23 31.63 -2.76
CA THR A 129 0.44 31.55 -4.22
C THR A 129 -0.52 30.59 -4.91
N ASP A 130 -1.36 29.91 -4.13
CA ASP A 130 -2.36 28.93 -4.58
C ASP A 130 -1.75 27.74 -5.35
N SER A 131 -0.48 27.41 -5.07
CA SER A 131 0.34 26.52 -5.90
C SER A 131 1.25 25.58 -5.10
N ILE A 132 1.63 24.46 -5.72
CA ILE A 132 2.69 23.59 -5.20
C ILE A 132 4.03 24.24 -5.58
N VAL A 133 4.69 24.82 -4.59
CA VAL A 133 5.92 25.62 -4.78
C VAL A 133 7.18 24.76 -4.85
N TYR A 134 7.09 23.51 -4.41
CA TYR A 134 8.21 22.58 -4.46
C TYR A 134 7.71 21.14 -4.51
N GLY A 135 8.41 20.29 -5.26
CA GLY A 135 8.22 18.84 -5.26
C GLY A 135 9.54 18.13 -5.52
N ASN A 136 9.74 16.93 -4.97
CA ASN A 136 10.93 16.14 -5.28
C ASN A 136 10.70 14.65 -5.06
N TYR A 137 11.37 13.84 -5.89
CA TYR A 137 11.37 12.38 -5.78
C TYR A 137 12.57 11.91 -4.97
N VAL A 138 12.31 11.05 -4.00
CA VAL A 138 13.30 10.49 -3.10
C VAL A 138 13.36 8.99 -3.28
N SER A 139 14.49 8.52 -3.82
CA SER A 139 14.87 7.12 -3.78
C SER A 139 15.46 6.75 -2.41
N VAL A 140 15.05 5.58 -1.89
CA VAL A 140 15.63 5.00 -0.66
C VAL A 140 16.96 4.30 -0.95
N ASP A 141 17.08 3.67 -2.12
CA ASP A 141 18.24 2.85 -2.49
C ASP A 141 19.40 3.68 -3.07
N SER A 142 19.12 4.89 -3.55
CA SER A 142 20.11 5.82 -4.08
C SER A 142 20.03 7.17 -3.38
N ALA A 143 21.18 7.76 -3.06
CA ALA A 143 21.26 9.14 -2.58
C ALA A 143 20.88 10.16 -3.68
N ASP A 144 20.74 9.69 -4.92
CA ASP A 144 20.35 10.50 -6.07
C ASP A 144 18.89 10.96 -5.94
N THR A 145 18.72 12.27 -5.88
CA THR A 145 17.43 12.94 -6.01
C THR A 145 17.20 13.18 -7.49
N ASP A 146 16.41 12.31 -8.08
CA ASP A 146 16.14 12.36 -9.51
C ASP A 146 15.19 13.53 -9.76
N THR A 147 15.62 14.49 -10.58
CA THR A 147 14.87 15.72 -10.93
C THR A 147 13.75 15.40 -11.92
N VAL A 148 12.93 14.39 -11.60
CA VAL A 148 11.86 13.88 -12.46
C VAL A 148 10.67 14.82 -12.40
N ALA A 149 10.07 15.04 -13.57
CA ALA A 149 8.92 15.91 -13.79
C ALA A 149 7.77 15.58 -12.83
N HIS A 150 7.42 16.58 -12.02
CA HIS A 150 6.39 16.54 -10.98
C HIS A 150 5.03 16.36 -11.63
N SER A 151 4.39 15.21 -11.43
CA SER A 151 3.15 14.92 -12.17
C SER A 151 2.03 14.26 -11.36
N GLN A 152 2.21 13.97 -10.08
CA GLN A 152 1.19 13.21 -9.33
C GLN A 152 0.72 13.81 -8.01
N LEU A 153 1.36 14.86 -7.52
CA LEU A 153 0.83 15.62 -6.38
C LEU A 153 -0.37 16.45 -6.83
N GLN A 154 -1.56 15.88 -6.64
CA GLN A 154 -2.80 16.64 -6.83
C GLN A 154 -2.90 17.66 -5.70
N LYS A 155 -3.16 18.91 -6.10
CA LYS A 155 -3.60 19.95 -5.19
C LYS A 155 -4.84 19.45 -4.45
N LEU A 156 -4.78 19.49 -3.14
CA LEU A 156 -5.92 19.17 -2.30
C LEU A 156 -6.70 20.46 -2.04
N ASP A 157 -8.02 20.36 -2.07
CA ASP A 157 -8.91 21.46 -1.67
C ASP A 157 -8.87 21.58 -0.14
N LYS A 158 -7.86 22.29 0.37
CA LYS A 158 -7.63 22.53 1.78
C LYS A 158 -7.29 24.00 2.03
N ASP A 159 -7.84 24.51 3.11
CA ASP A 159 -7.48 25.82 3.65
C ASP A 159 -6.13 25.72 4.39
N GLY A 160 -5.16 26.53 4.00
CA GLY A 160 -3.85 26.65 4.66
C GLY A 160 -2.69 25.95 3.94
N HIS A 161 -1.48 26.12 4.49
CA HIS A 161 -0.29 25.45 3.98
C HIS A 161 -0.34 23.96 4.30
N TYR A 162 0.19 23.13 3.40
CA TYR A 162 0.35 21.70 3.68
C TYR A 162 1.53 21.14 2.89
N PHE A 163 2.06 20.01 3.34
CA PHE A 163 2.93 19.19 2.50
C PHE A 163 2.30 17.84 2.24
N GLY A 164 2.42 17.37 1.01
CA GLY A 164 1.97 16.06 0.56
C GLY A 164 3.13 15.09 0.49
N VAL A 165 2.88 13.81 0.78
CA VAL A 165 3.80 12.70 0.54
C VAL A 165 3.07 11.61 -0.22
N TYR A 166 3.64 11.21 -1.35
CA TYR A 166 3.10 10.26 -2.30
C TYR A 166 4.05 9.07 -2.49
N PHE A 167 3.52 7.84 -2.53
CA PHE A 167 4.29 6.61 -2.70
C PHE A 167 4.03 6.01 -4.09
N PRO A 168 4.81 6.36 -5.14
CA PRO A 168 4.53 5.99 -6.53
C PRO A 168 4.57 4.48 -6.79
N ARG A 169 5.42 3.74 -6.07
CA ARG A 169 5.55 2.29 -6.24
C ARG A 169 4.43 1.49 -5.57
N ARG A 170 3.61 2.13 -4.73
CA ARG A 170 2.50 1.50 -4.00
C ARG A 170 1.21 1.67 -4.78
N ARG A 171 0.64 0.54 -5.22
CA ARG A 171 -0.75 0.43 -5.68
C ARG A 171 -1.55 -0.25 -4.59
N SER A 172 -2.57 0.40 -4.06
CA SER A 172 -3.51 -0.27 -3.16
C SER A 172 -4.67 -0.81 -3.97
N THR A 173 -4.95 -2.09 -3.80
CA THR A 173 -6.10 -2.75 -4.42
C THR A 173 -7.40 -2.51 -3.65
N LEU A 174 -7.34 -1.91 -2.45
CA LEU A 174 -8.49 -1.76 -1.56
C LEU A 174 -9.35 -0.52 -1.84
N TRP A 175 -8.92 0.39 -2.72
CA TRP A 175 -9.59 1.68 -2.96
C TRP A 175 -10.14 1.84 -4.39
N GLU A 176 -9.92 0.83 -5.24
CA GLU A 176 -10.52 0.77 -6.58
C GLU A 176 -12.03 0.45 -6.53
N GLU A 177 -12.58 0.03 -5.38
CA GLU A 177 -14.00 -0.31 -5.23
C GLU A 177 -14.94 0.91 -5.11
N GLU A 178 -14.44 2.13 -4.84
CA GLU A 178 -15.32 3.31 -4.62
C GLU A 178 -15.45 4.28 -5.81
N THR A 179 -14.79 4.03 -6.94
CA THR A 179 -14.86 4.94 -8.11
C THR A 179 -15.71 4.41 -9.28
N GLY A 180 -16.56 3.42 -9.01
CA GLY A 180 -17.39 2.75 -10.01
C GLY A 180 -18.88 2.75 -9.72
N THR A 181 -19.50 3.93 -9.55
CA THR A 181 -20.95 4.13 -9.76
C THR A 181 -21.24 5.52 -10.30
#